data_AF-A0A955R0E3-F1
#
_entry.id   AF-A0A955R0E3-F1
#
_cell.length_a   1.000
_cell.length_b   1.000
_cell.length_c   1.000
_cell.angle_alpha   90.00
_cell.angle_beta   90.00
_cell.angle_gamma   90.00
#
_symmetry.space_group_name_H-M   'P 1'
#
loop_
_entity.id
_entity.type
_entity.pdbx_description
1 polymer ?
#
loop_
_entity_poly.entity_id
_entity_poly.type
_entity_poly.pdbx_seq_one_letter_code
_entity_poly.pdbx_strand_id
1 'polypeptide(L)'
;MPVMRMKKESASPAQRIKDEARRRIVAAVGPEWKQFNLMARAVELLMRESRGVITPPQAMEFQRIMDVWDWVKAVRAASAALEASRPADYRDNRHWPPPPGA
;
A
#
# COMPACT_ATOMS: atom_id res chain seq x y z
N MET A 1 43.50 11.56 17.70
CA MET A 1 42.41 11.83 16.72
C MET A 1 41.10 11.34 17.31
N PRO A 2 40.12 12.20 17.65
CA PRO A 2 38.89 11.76 18.28
C PRO A 2 37.96 11.10 17.24
N VAL A 3 37.42 9.94 17.58
CA VAL A 3 36.42 9.24 16.76
C VAL A 3 35.10 10.01 16.86
N MET A 4 34.70 10.68 15.78
CA MET A 4 33.35 11.27 15.67
C MET A 4 32.31 10.15 15.75
N ARG A 5 31.61 10.06 16.87
CA ARG A 5 30.44 9.19 17.03
C ARG A 5 29.34 9.74 16.12
N MET A 6 29.14 9.15 14.95
CA MET A 6 28.03 9.51 14.06
C MET A 6 26.72 9.27 14.83
N LYS A 7 26.00 10.35 15.16
CA LYS A 7 24.64 10.26 15.71
C LYS A 7 23.78 9.60 14.64
N LYS A 8 23.13 8.46 14.96
CA LYS A 8 22.07 7.91 14.11
C LYS A 8 21.01 9.00 13.95
N GLU A 9 20.84 9.53 12.74
CA GLU A 9 19.73 10.43 12.45
C GLU A 9 18.42 9.68 12.67
N SER A 10 17.59 10.18 13.59
CA SER A 10 16.24 9.67 13.77
C SER A 10 15.40 9.96 12.53
N ALA A 11 14.60 9.01 12.07
CA ALA A 11 13.71 9.19 10.92
C ALA A 11 12.83 10.44 11.10
N SER A 12 12.73 11.24 10.03
CA SER A 12 11.90 12.44 10.02
C SER A 12 10.42 12.09 10.28
N PRO A 13 9.60 13.02 10.80
CA PRO A 13 8.17 12.77 10.98
C PRO A 13 7.47 12.28 9.71
N ALA A 14 7.83 12.83 8.55
CA ALA A 14 7.30 12.38 7.26
C ALA A 14 7.70 10.94 6.92
N GLN A 15 8.95 10.56 7.20
CA GLN A 15 9.41 9.18 6.99
C GLN A 15 8.62 8.20 7.87
N ARG A 16 8.35 8.56 9.13
CA ARG A 16 7.55 7.73 10.04
C ARG A 16 6.12 7.49 9.56
N ILE A 17 5.51 8.49 8.90
CA ILE A 17 4.18 8.37 8.30
C ILE A 17 4.21 7.43 7.09
N LYS A 18 5.22 7.56 6.22
CA LYS A 18 5.43 6.65 5.08
C LYS A 18 5.67 5.21 5.52
N ASP A 19 6.43 5.02 6.59
CA ASP A 19 6.70 3.70 7.16
C ASP A 19 5.42 3.04 7.70
N GLU A 20 4.51 3.83 8.30
CA GLU A 20 3.20 3.34 8.74
C GLU A 20 2.28 3.00 7.57
N ALA A 21 2.26 3.82 6.52
CA ALA A 21 1.55 3.50 5.28
C ALA A 21 2.05 2.17 4.68
N ARG A 22 3.38 1.98 4.63
CA ARG A 22 4.00 0.72 4.21
C ARG A 22 3.61 -0.45 5.13
N ARG A 23 3.67 -0.27 6.45
CA ARG A 23 3.27 -1.30 7.43
C ARG A 23 1.85 -1.78 7.18
N ARG A 24 0.91 -0.85 6.97
CA ARG A 24 -0.50 -1.16 6.69
C ARG A 24 -0.65 -1.94 5.38
N ILE A 25 0.00 -1.51 4.30
CA ILE A 25 -0.04 -2.19 3.01
C ILE A 25 0.52 -3.62 3.13
N VAL A 26 1.66 -3.79 3.80
CA VAL A 26 2.26 -5.11 4.00
C VAL A 26 1.38 -6.00 4.88
N ALA A 27 0.72 -5.45 5.90
CA ALA A 27 -0.18 -6.21 6.76
C ALA A 27 -1.43 -6.71 6.00
N ALA A 28 -2.00 -5.88 5.11
CA ALA A 28 -3.23 -6.23 4.40
C ALA A 28 -3.01 -7.04 3.11
N VAL A 29 -1.99 -6.68 2.31
CA VAL A 29 -1.73 -7.31 1.00
C VAL A 29 -0.66 -8.39 1.08
N GLY A 30 0.25 -8.28 2.06
CA GLY A 30 1.39 -9.16 2.24
C GLY A 30 2.73 -8.54 1.83
N PRO A 31 3.84 -9.29 1.96
CA PRO A 31 5.18 -8.85 1.59
C PRO A 31 5.28 -8.54 0.09
N GLU A 32 6.35 -7.84 -0.29
CA GLU A 32 6.53 -7.30 -1.65
C GLU A 32 6.36 -8.36 -2.75
N TRP A 33 6.84 -9.59 -2.54
CA TRP A 33 6.69 -10.68 -3.52
C TRP A 33 5.23 -11.05 -3.78
N LYS A 34 4.33 -10.97 -2.78
CA LYS A 34 2.89 -11.20 -2.98
C LYS A 34 2.27 -10.07 -3.79
N GLN A 35 2.72 -8.83 -3.55
CA GLN A 35 2.25 -7.66 -4.30
C GLN A 35 2.66 -7.73 -5.78
N PHE A 36 3.90 -8.16 -6.07
CA PHE A 36 4.35 -8.40 -7.44
C PHE A 36 3.54 -9.50 -8.13
N ASN A 37 3.25 -10.60 -7.44
CA ASN A 37 2.40 -11.66 -7.98
C ASN A 37 0.98 -11.17 -8.28
N LEU A 38 0.40 -10.34 -7.41
CA LEU A 38 -0.91 -9.74 -7.62
C LEU A 38 -0.93 -8.86 -8.88
N MET A 39 0.11 -8.05 -9.09
CA MET A 39 0.28 -7.23 -10.28
C MET A 39 0.45 -8.08 -11.55
N ALA A 40 1.28 -9.11 -11.51
CA ALA A 40 1.45 -10.04 -12.62
C ALA A 40 0.13 -10.72 -12.99
N ARG A 41 -0.66 -11.13 -11.99
CA ARG A 41 -1.98 -11.71 -12.21
C ARG A 41 -2.97 -10.71 -12.81
N ALA A 42 -2.97 -9.46 -12.36
CA ALA A 42 -3.79 -8.41 -12.96
C ALA A 42 -3.48 -8.21 -14.45
N VAL A 43 -2.19 -8.22 -14.82
CA VAL A 43 -1.76 -8.10 -16.22
C VAL A 43 -2.21 -9.30 -17.04
N GLU A 44 -2.11 -10.53 -16.50
CA GLU A 44 -2.62 -11.73 -17.18
C GLU A 44 -4.13 -11.63 -17.45
N LEU A 45 -4.90 -11.22 -16.45
CA LEU A 45 -6.35 -11.07 -16.56
C LEU A 45 -6.73 -9.99 -17.58
N LEU A 46 -6.04 -8.84 -17.57
CA LEU A 46 -6.22 -7.78 -18.57
C LEU A 46 -5.91 -8.27 -20.00
N MET A 47 -4.88 -9.09 -20.18
CA MET A 47 -4.57 -9.70 -21.48
C MET A 47 -5.62 -10.72 -21.92
N ARG A 48 -6.27 -11.43 -20.99
CA ARG A 48 -7.38 -12.34 -21.31
C ARG A 48 -8.63 -11.56 -21.70
N GLU A 49 -8.92 -10.49 -21.00
CA GLU A 49 -10.03 -9.58 -21.30
C GLU A 49 -9.87 -8.95 -22.69
N SER A 50 -8.68 -8.42 -23.02
CA SER A 50 -8.42 -7.81 -24.33
C SER A 50 -8.50 -8.79 -25.50
N ARG A 51 -8.35 -10.09 -25.24
CA ARG A 51 -8.53 -11.18 -26.22
C ARG A 51 -9.95 -11.74 -26.24
N GLY A 52 -10.85 -11.27 -25.37
CA GLY A 52 -12.23 -11.76 -25.27
C GLY A 52 -12.35 -13.18 -24.69
N VAL A 53 -11.33 -13.66 -23.96
CA VAL A 53 -11.30 -15.04 -23.40
C VAL A 53 -11.34 -15.07 -21.87
N ILE A 54 -11.68 -13.94 -21.24
CA ILE A 54 -11.85 -13.87 -19.79
C ILE A 54 -13.14 -14.59 -19.36
N THR A 55 -13.06 -15.40 -18.31
CA THR A 55 -14.23 -16.08 -17.74
C THR A 55 -14.89 -15.23 -16.65
N PRO A 56 -16.18 -15.45 -16.31
CA PRO A 56 -16.82 -14.70 -15.23
C PRO A 56 -16.08 -14.79 -13.88
N PRO A 57 -15.57 -15.96 -13.43
CA PRO A 57 -14.74 -16.04 -12.22
C PRO A 57 -13.46 -15.22 -12.30
N GLN A 58 -12.82 -15.15 -13.48
CA GLN A 58 -11.62 -14.36 -13.72
C GLN A 58 -11.92 -12.85 -13.72
N ALA A 59 -13.07 -12.42 -14.24
CA ALA A 59 -13.51 -11.04 -14.15
C ALA A 59 -13.76 -10.62 -12.68
N MET A 60 -14.38 -11.50 -11.88
CA MET A 60 -14.54 -11.27 -10.44
C MET A 60 -13.19 -11.24 -9.70
N GLU A 61 -12.23 -12.08 -10.10
CA GLU A 61 -10.87 -12.04 -9.55
C GLU A 61 -10.18 -10.71 -9.88
N PHE A 62 -10.30 -10.25 -11.13
CA PHE A 62 -9.75 -8.97 -11.56
C PHE A 62 -10.34 -7.82 -10.74
N GLN A 63 -11.67 -7.79 -10.55
CA GLN A 63 -12.31 -6.78 -9.71
C GLN A 63 -11.76 -6.79 -8.27
N ARG A 64 -11.60 -7.97 -7.66
CA ARG A 64 -11.00 -8.06 -6.32
C ARG A 64 -9.57 -7.52 -6.26
N ILE A 65 -8.76 -7.74 -7.31
CA ILE A 65 -7.41 -7.16 -7.40
C ILE A 65 -7.49 -5.64 -7.51
N MET A 66 -8.43 -5.11 -8.30
CA MET A 66 -8.65 -3.67 -8.44
C MET A 66 -9.12 -3.02 -7.13
N ASP A 67 -9.98 -3.67 -6.35
CA ASP A 67 -10.42 -3.18 -5.05
C ASP A 67 -9.23 -3.07 -4.07
N VAL A 68 -8.33 -4.06 -4.07
CA VAL A 68 -7.08 -4.00 -3.29
C VAL A 68 -6.20 -2.83 -3.76
N TRP A 69 -6.08 -2.62 -5.06
CA TRP A 69 -5.29 -1.52 -5.60
C TRP A 69 -5.87 -0.14 -5.26
N ASP A 70 -7.20 0.00 -5.30
CA ASP A 70 -7.90 1.22 -4.91
C ASP A 70 -7.66 1.54 -3.43
N TRP A 71 -7.71 0.52 -2.57
CA TRP A 71 -7.34 0.69 -1.17
C TRP A 71 -5.88 1.12 -0.99
N VAL A 72 -4.92 0.51 -1.70
CA VAL A 72 -3.50 0.91 -1.64
C VAL A 72 -3.32 2.39 -2.04
N LYS A 73 -4.03 2.85 -3.09
CA LYS A 73 -4.02 4.26 -3.48
C LYS A 73 -4.60 5.16 -2.39
N ALA A 74 -5.70 4.75 -1.76
CA ALA A 74 -6.30 5.50 -0.65
C ALA A 74 -5.35 5.61 0.56
N VAL A 75 -4.62 4.55 0.90
CA VAL A 75 -3.58 4.59 1.96
C VAL A 75 -2.47 5.59 1.60
N ARG A 76 -2.02 5.60 0.35
CA ARG A 76 -0.99 6.55 -0.11
C ARG A 76 -1.48 7.99 -0.08
N ALA A 77 -2.74 8.23 -0.44
CA ALA A 77 -3.36 9.55 -0.33
C ALA A 77 -3.48 10.01 1.13
N ALA A 78 -3.89 9.12 2.04
CA ALA A 78 -3.93 9.38 3.48
C ALA A 78 -2.53 9.72 4.03
N SER A 79 -1.48 8.98 3.64
CA SER A 79 -0.08 9.30 3.98
C SER A 79 0.29 10.71 3.58
N ALA A 80 0.01 11.11 2.33
CA ALA A 80 0.31 12.46 1.84
C ALA A 80 -0.42 13.55 2.65
N ALA A 81 -1.70 13.34 3.00
CA ALA A 81 -2.47 14.25 3.84
C ALA A 81 -1.92 14.36 5.28
N LEU A 82 -1.44 13.25 5.84
CA LEU A 82 -0.82 13.21 7.17
C LEU A 82 0.57 13.85 7.18
N GLU A 83 1.34 13.73 6.10
CA GLU A 83 2.64 14.40 5.97
C GLU A 83 2.49 15.93 5.98
N ALA A 84 1.38 16.44 5.42
CA ALA A 84 1.03 17.86 5.41
C ALA A 84 0.50 18.36 6.76
N SER A 85 -0.44 17.62 7.38
CA SER A 85 -1.11 18.03 8.63
C SER A 85 -0.33 17.70 9.91
N ARG A 86 0.52 16.67 9.87
CA ARG A 86 1.41 16.20 10.96
C ARG A 86 0.69 16.05 12.31
N PRO A 87 -0.38 15.24 12.39
CA PRO A 87 -1.06 15.01 13.65
C PRO A 87 -0.13 14.36 14.68
N ALA A 88 -0.43 14.59 15.96
CA ALA A 88 0.34 14.02 17.07
C ALA A 88 0.33 12.48 17.03
N ASP A 89 -0.81 11.87 16.71
CA ASP A 89 -0.96 10.43 16.55
C ASP A 89 -1.36 10.03 15.12
N TYR A 90 -0.37 9.98 14.23
CA TYR A 90 -0.55 9.52 12.86
C TYR A 90 -0.89 8.02 12.74
N ARG A 91 -0.82 7.24 13.84
CA ARG A 91 -1.10 5.79 13.82
C ARG A 91 -2.57 5.48 14.08
N ASP A 92 -3.36 6.45 14.54
CA ASP A 92 -4.79 6.28 14.78
C ASP A 92 -5.48 5.80 13.49
N ASN A 93 -6.24 4.70 13.60
CA ASN A 93 -6.97 4.11 12.48
C ASN A 93 -7.98 5.06 11.83
N ARG A 94 -8.47 6.08 12.55
CA ARG A 94 -9.34 7.12 11.99
C ARG A 94 -8.71 7.92 10.85
N HIS A 95 -7.39 7.91 10.74
CA HIS A 95 -6.65 8.57 9.66
C HIS A 95 -6.51 7.73 8.39
N TRP A 96 -6.85 6.44 8.43
CA TRP A 96 -6.52 5.50 7.36
C TRP A 96 -7.78 4.81 6.82
N PRO A 97 -7.84 4.50 5.53
CA PRO A 97 -8.97 3.76 4.97
C PRO A 97 -9.01 2.32 5.54
N PRO A 98 -10.21 1.76 5.79
CA PRO A 98 -10.34 0.38 6.25
C PRO A 98 -9.81 -0.59 5.19
N PRO A 99 -9.15 -1.70 5.58
CA PRO A 99 -8.66 -2.68 4.63
C PRO A 99 -9.80 -3.34 3.84
N PRO A 100 -9.54 -3.81 2.61
CA PRO A 100 -10.56 -4.45 1.80
C PRO A 100 -11.09 -5.71 2.50
N GLY A 101 -12.42 -5.81 2.64
CA GLY A 101 -13.10 -6.94 3.28
C GLY A 101 -13.19 -6.88 4.82
N ALA A 102 -12.89 -5.72 5.44
CA ALA A 102 -13.14 -5.45 6.86
C ALA A 102 -14.55 -4.89 7.13
#